data_AF-A0AAU1R871-F1
#
_entry.id   AF-A0AAU1R871-F1
#
_cell.length_a   1.000
_cell.length_b   1.000
_cell.length_c   1.000
_cell.angle_alpha   90.00
_cell.angle_beta   90.00
_cell.angle_gamma   90.00
#
_symmetry.space_group_name_H-M   'P 1'
#
loop_
_entity.id
_entity.type
_entity.pdbx_description
1 polymer ?
#
loop_
_entity_poly.entity_id
_entity_poly.type
_entity_poly.pdbx_seq_one_letter_code
_entity_poly.pdbx_strand_id
1 'polypeptide(L)'
;MTESEKSRMPVPSGGRQKREDGGRPHVTKVRMNDEERLKVEARAIALGVSIPRALIEAATGVPPLTRTERDALHQELAGIKFLLSNLTNNTNQIAKALNSDADVPNRQIRSVLERAAVAAARVEELAEKYRTS
;
A
#
# COMPACT_ATOMS: atom_id res chain seq x y z
N MET A 1 -20.30 45.43 -3.65
CA MET A 1 -18.93 44.88 -3.75
C MET A 1 -18.43 44.57 -2.35
N THR A 2 -18.46 43.30 -1.96
CA THR A 2 -17.53 42.74 -0.97
C THR A 2 -17.46 41.24 -1.26
N GLU A 3 -16.38 40.86 -1.92
CA GLU A 3 -16.11 39.56 -2.48
C GLU A 3 -15.57 38.59 -1.43
N SER A 4 -16.06 37.35 -1.50
CA SER A 4 -15.33 36.14 -1.15
C SER A 4 -15.17 35.81 0.34
N GLU A 5 -16.26 35.33 0.94
CA GLU A 5 -16.17 34.20 1.86
C GLU A 5 -15.51 33.03 1.12
N LYS A 6 -14.18 32.94 1.20
CA LYS A 6 -13.44 31.74 0.79
C LYS A 6 -13.86 30.59 1.71
N SER A 7 -14.86 29.85 1.24
CA SER A 7 -15.26 28.52 1.71
C SER A 7 -14.00 27.70 2.01
N ARG A 8 -13.68 27.55 3.29
CA ARG A 8 -12.62 26.64 3.73
C ARG A 8 -13.21 25.24 3.69
N MET A 9 -12.87 24.50 2.63
CA MET A 9 -13.21 23.08 2.55
C MET A 9 -12.71 22.33 3.79
N PRO A 10 -13.49 21.37 4.32
CA PRO A 10 -13.09 20.59 5.47
C PRO A 10 -11.85 19.76 5.13
N VAL A 11 -10.82 19.85 5.97
CA VAL A 11 -9.57 19.10 5.79
C VAL A 11 -9.89 17.61 5.96
N PRO A 12 -9.61 16.74 4.96
CA PRO A 12 -9.83 15.31 5.11
C PRO A 12 -9.01 14.78 6.30
N SER A 13 -9.60 13.88 7.08
CA SER A 13 -8.96 13.30 8.27
C SER A 13 -7.82 12.35 7.87
N GLY A 14 -6.69 12.93 7.45
CA GLY A 14 -5.46 12.22 7.16
C GLY A 14 -4.88 11.65 8.46
N GLY A 15 -4.72 10.32 8.49
CA GLY A 15 -4.18 9.61 9.65
C GLY A 15 -2.84 10.19 10.11
N ARG A 16 -2.75 10.44 11.42
CA ARG A 16 -1.58 11.00 12.09
C ARG A 16 -0.35 10.12 11.87
N GLN A 17 0.73 10.70 11.34
CA GLN A 17 2.03 10.01 11.23
C GLN A 17 2.52 9.59 12.62
N LYS A 18 3.22 8.46 12.69
CA LYS A 18 3.90 8.01 13.91
C LYS A 18 4.87 9.12 14.33
N ARG A 19 4.81 9.53 15.60
CA ARG A 19 5.71 10.56 16.13
C ARG A 19 7.13 10.05 15.99
N GLU A 20 7.97 10.81 15.29
CA GLU A 20 9.41 10.61 15.23
C GLU A 20 10.01 11.05 16.57
N ASP A 21 10.99 10.32 17.08
CA ASP A 21 11.65 10.70 18.33
C ASP A 21 12.39 12.04 18.13
N GLY A 22 12.13 13.02 18.98
CA GLY A 22 12.56 14.42 18.77
C GLY A 22 11.69 15.28 17.83
N GLY A 23 10.68 14.71 17.17
CA GLY A 23 9.73 15.44 16.32
C GLY A 23 10.34 15.98 15.01
N ARG A 24 9.66 16.94 14.37
CA ARG A 24 10.11 17.57 13.11
C ARG A 24 10.50 19.02 13.37
N PRO A 25 11.78 19.32 13.62
CA PRO A 25 12.22 20.65 14.04
C PRO A 25 12.33 21.66 12.88
N HIS A 26 12.47 21.20 11.64
CA HIS A 26 12.70 22.06 10.50
C HIS A 26 11.39 22.60 9.91
N VAL A 27 11.34 23.92 9.72
CA VAL A 27 10.20 24.62 9.10
C VAL A 27 10.70 25.40 7.88
N THR A 28 10.07 25.17 6.74
CA THR A 28 10.34 25.90 5.49
C THR A 28 9.12 26.72 5.11
N LYS A 29 9.30 28.02 4.94
CA LYS A 29 8.25 28.92 4.45
C LYS A 29 8.36 29.06 2.94
N VAL A 30 7.33 28.62 2.23
CA VAL A 30 7.24 28.74 0.76
C VAL A 30 6.24 29.86 0.42
N ARG A 31 6.65 30.79 -0.45
CA ARG A 31 5.73 31.77 -1.06
C ARG A 31 5.32 31.23 -2.43
N MET A 32 4.06 31.42 -2.77
CA MET A 32 3.46 30.94 -4.01
C MET A 32 2.62 32.05 -4.62
N ASN A 33 2.56 32.10 -5.94
CA ASN A 33 1.52 32.84 -6.65
C ASN A 33 0.19 32.04 -6.64
N ASP A 34 -0.89 32.64 -7.16
CA ASP A 34 -2.23 32.03 -7.12
C ASP A 34 -2.30 30.73 -7.94
N GLU A 35 -1.63 30.65 -9.09
CA GLU A 35 -1.62 29.45 -9.93
C GLU A 35 -0.89 28.28 -9.26
N GLU A 36 0.28 28.54 -8.68
CA GLU A 36 1.06 27.56 -7.91
C GLU A 36 0.26 27.05 -6.72
N ARG A 37 -0.43 27.95 -6.03
CA ARG A 37 -1.28 27.60 -4.90
C ARG A 37 -2.41 26.67 -5.32
N LEU A 38 -3.07 26.95 -6.45
CA LEU A 38 -4.16 26.15 -6.97
C LEU A 38 -3.69 24.75 -7.40
N LYS A 39 -2.53 24.64 -8.03
CA LYS A 39 -1.91 23.35 -8.40
C LYS A 39 -1.62 22.48 -7.17
N VAL A 40 -1.07 23.09 -6.12
CA VAL A 40 -0.73 22.38 -4.88
C VAL A 40 -1.99 21.97 -4.11
N GLU A 41 -3.03 22.82 -4.10
CA GLU A 41 -4.32 22.48 -3.50
C GLU A 41 -5.00 21.33 -4.24
N ALA A 42 -5.04 21.35 -5.58
CA ALA A 42 -5.58 20.26 -6.37
C ALA A 42 -4.85 18.93 -6.08
N ARG A 43 -3.51 18.96 -5.97
CA ARG A 43 -2.72 17.79 -5.59
C ARG A 43 -3.04 17.31 -4.18
N ALA A 44 -3.16 18.21 -3.21
CA ALA A 44 -3.49 17.87 -1.83
C ALA A 44 -4.88 17.22 -1.71
N ILE A 45 -5.86 17.74 -2.45
CA ILE A 45 -7.22 17.19 -2.53
C ILE A 45 -7.20 15.79 -3.15
N ALA A 46 -6.53 15.63 -4.30
CA ALA A 46 -6.43 14.34 -4.98
C ALA A 46 -5.82 13.25 -4.09
N LEU A 47 -4.86 13.63 -3.24
CA LEU A 47 -4.17 12.73 -2.31
C LEU A 47 -4.87 12.60 -0.95
N GLY A 48 -5.89 13.41 -0.65
CA GLY A 48 -6.54 13.43 0.66
C GLY A 48 -5.62 13.84 1.82
N VAL A 49 -4.60 14.67 1.55
CA VAL A 49 -3.61 15.12 2.53
C VAL A 49 -3.60 16.65 2.66
N SER A 50 -2.86 17.17 3.66
CA SER A 50 -2.66 18.61 3.79
C SER A 50 -1.68 19.16 2.74
N ILE A 51 -1.82 20.45 2.42
CA ILE A 51 -0.92 21.16 1.49
C ILE A 51 0.58 20.97 1.82
N PRO A 52 1.04 21.14 3.08
CA PRO A 52 2.45 20.91 3.41
C PRO A 52 2.88 19.46 3.18
N ARG A 53 1.98 18.49 3.41
CA ARG A 53 2.27 17.08 3.19
C ARG A 53 2.45 16.78 1.70
N ALA A 54 1.57 17.31 0.85
CA ALA A 54 1.67 17.21 -0.60
C ALA A 54 2.99 17.83 -1.13
N LEU A 55 3.44 18.95 -0.55
CA LEU A 55 4.72 19.58 -0.91
C LEU A 55 5.92 18.72 -0.52
N ILE A 56 5.94 18.19 0.69
CA ILE A 56 7.02 17.30 1.14
C ILE A 56 7.08 16.07 0.25
N GLU A 57 5.94 15.43 -0.03
CA GLU A 57 5.87 14.24 -0.88
C GLU A 57 6.35 14.52 -2.32
N ALA A 58 5.96 15.66 -2.88
CA ALA A 58 6.43 16.11 -4.19
C ALA A 58 7.95 16.34 -4.22
N ALA A 59 8.52 16.91 -3.15
CA ALA A 59 9.94 17.22 -3.06
C ALA A 59 10.81 15.99 -2.77
N THR A 60 10.31 15.01 -2.02
CA THR A 60 11.07 13.81 -1.63
C THR A 60 10.94 12.66 -2.62
N GLY A 61 10.15 12.79 -3.69
CA GLY A 61 9.99 11.76 -4.72
C GLY A 61 9.34 10.47 -4.21
N VAL A 62 8.63 10.51 -3.08
CA VAL A 62 7.94 9.35 -2.52
C VAL A 62 6.50 9.36 -3.05
N PRO A 63 6.10 8.40 -3.90
CA PRO A 63 4.70 8.28 -4.32
C PRO A 63 3.86 8.05 -3.06
N PRO A 64 2.86 8.89 -2.78
CA PRO A 64 2.09 8.74 -1.57
C PRO A 64 1.06 7.65 -1.76
N LEU A 65 1.39 6.44 -1.33
CA LEU A 65 0.35 5.56 -0.82
C LEU A 65 -0.28 6.27 0.38
N THR A 66 -1.52 6.71 0.20
CA THR A 66 -2.40 7.15 1.28
C THR A 66 -2.40 6.10 2.40
N ARG A 67 -2.80 6.49 3.61
CA ARG A 67 -2.84 5.52 4.72
C ARG A 67 -3.70 4.30 4.38
N THR A 68 -4.83 4.53 3.71
CA THR A 68 -5.72 3.48 3.23
C THR A 68 -5.03 2.56 2.23
N GLU A 69 -4.30 3.11 1.26
CA GLU A 69 -3.56 2.31 0.27
C GLU A 69 -2.41 1.53 0.92
N ARG A 70 -1.72 2.09 1.92
CA ARG A 70 -0.70 1.37 2.70
C ARG A 70 -1.29 0.23 3.51
N ASP A 71 -2.41 0.46 4.18
CA ASP A 71 -3.08 -0.56 4.99
C ASP A 71 -3.63 -1.69 4.09
N ALA A 72 -4.19 -1.34 2.93
CA ALA A 72 -4.60 -2.31 1.91
C ALA A 72 -3.41 -3.13 1.38
N LEU A 73 -2.29 -2.47 1.05
CA LEU A 73 -1.08 -3.13 0.57
C LEU A 73 -0.49 -4.09 1.63
N HIS A 74 -0.48 -3.68 2.90
CA HIS A 74 -0.08 -4.56 4.00
C HIS A 74 -1.01 -5.76 4.18
N GLN A 75 -2.33 -5.58 4.09
CA GLN A 75 -3.29 -6.68 4.16
C GLN A 75 -3.10 -7.67 3.02
N GLU A 76 -2.90 -7.17 1.80
CA GLU A 76 -2.66 -8.03 0.63
C GLU A 76 -1.34 -8.82 0.76
N LEU A 77 -0.25 -8.16 1.17
CA LEU A 77 1.04 -8.84 1.42
C LEU A 77 0.92 -9.90 2.53
N ALA A 78 0.17 -9.61 3.59
CA ALA A 78 -0.08 -10.59 4.66
C ALA A 78 -0.85 -11.81 4.12
N GLY A 79 -1.87 -11.59 3.28
CA GLY A 79 -2.60 -12.66 2.60
C GLY A 79 -1.69 -13.56 1.76
N ILE A 80 -0.81 -12.96 0.95
CA ILE A 80 0.19 -13.69 0.14
C ILE A 80 1.13 -14.50 1.05
N LYS A 81 1.63 -13.90 2.13
CA LYS A 81 2.49 -14.59 3.11
C LYS A 81 1.80 -15.83 3.70
N PHE A 82 0.52 -15.74 4.04
CA PHE A 82 -0.24 -16.89 4.53
C PHE A 82 -0.42 -17.99 3.48
N LEU A 83 -0.73 -17.62 2.23
CA LEU A 83 -0.84 -18.59 1.13
C LEU A 83 0.49 -19.34 0.91
N LEU A 84 1.61 -18.62 0.88
CA LEU A 84 2.95 -19.22 0.76
C LEU A 84 3.28 -20.12 1.94
N SER A 85 2.99 -19.70 3.17
CA SER A 85 3.22 -20.51 4.37
C SER A 85 2.45 -21.83 4.32
N ASN A 86 1.19 -21.79 3.88
CA ASN A 86 0.35 -22.98 3.70
C ASN A 86 0.89 -23.89 2.60
N LEU A 87 1.38 -23.31 1.50
CA LEU A 87 2.02 -24.09 0.43
C LEU A 87 3.25 -24.83 0.95
N THR A 88 4.17 -24.12 1.61
CA THR A 88 5.38 -24.72 2.18
C THR A 88 5.05 -25.84 3.16
N ASN A 89 4.06 -25.63 4.05
CA ASN A 89 3.62 -26.66 4.98
C ASN A 89 3.09 -27.91 4.25
N ASN A 90 2.27 -27.73 3.21
CA ASN A 90 1.72 -28.85 2.46
C ASN A 90 2.81 -29.61 1.70
N THR A 91 3.76 -28.90 1.08
CA THR A 91 4.91 -29.52 0.40
C THR A 91 5.77 -30.32 1.39
N ASN A 92 6.01 -29.78 2.59
CA ASN A 92 6.72 -30.51 3.64
C ASN A 92 5.98 -31.76 4.10
N GLN A 93 4.65 -31.73 4.17
CA GLN A 93 3.85 -32.91 4.53
C GLN A 93 3.93 -34.00 3.46
N ILE A 94 3.86 -33.62 2.17
CA ILE A 94 4.03 -34.57 1.06
C ILE A 94 5.43 -35.17 1.08
N ALA A 95 6.46 -34.35 1.23
CA ALA A 95 7.85 -34.82 1.31
C ALA A 95 8.06 -35.78 2.49
N LYS A 96 7.50 -35.47 3.67
CA LYS A 96 7.58 -36.35 4.84
C LYS A 96 6.85 -37.67 4.62
N ALA A 97 5.69 -37.66 3.99
CA ALA A 97 4.91 -38.86 3.69
C ALA A 97 5.67 -39.77 2.69
N LEU A 98 6.20 -39.21 1.61
CA LEU A 98 7.02 -39.94 0.64
C LEU A 98 8.29 -40.52 1.27
N ASN A 99 8.96 -39.74 2.13
CA ASN A 99 10.14 -40.22 2.86
C ASN A 99 9.82 -41.34 3.88
N SER A 100 8.55 -41.54 4.23
CA SER A 100 8.08 -42.62 5.10
C SER A 100 7.51 -43.82 4.33
N ASP A 101 7.76 -43.91 3.01
CA ASP A 101 7.16 -44.92 2.11
C ASP A 101 5.62 -44.93 2.11
N ALA A 102 5.00 -43.81 2.53
CA ALA A 102 3.55 -43.68 2.51
C ALA A 102 3.08 -43.27 1.11
N ASP A 103 2.03 -43.94 0.63
CA ASP A 103 1.41 -43.60 -0.65
C ASP A 103 0.63 -42.28 -0.51
N VAL A 104 1.06 -41.26 -1.25
CA VAL A 104 0.42 -39.94 -1.23
C VAL A 104 -0.58 -39.85 -2.38
N PRO A 105 -1.89 -39.72 -2.11
CA PRO A 105 -2.88 -39.67 -3.17
C PRO A 105 -2.61 -38.53 -4.16
N ASN A 106 -2.66 -38.82 -5.46
CA ASN A 106 -2.51 -37.82 -6.54
C ASN A 106 -3.45 -36.60 -6.38
N ARG A 107 -4.64 -36.79 -5.79
CA ARG A 107 -5.56 -35.70 -5.47
C ARG A 107 -4.96 -34.66 -4.50
N GLN A 108 -4.15 -35.11 -3.54
CA GLN A 108 -3.53 -34.27 -2.54
C GLN A 108 -2.42 -33.44 -3.17
N ILE A 109 -1.57 -34.05 -4.00
CA ILE A 109 -0.52 -33.38 -4.77
C ILE A 109 -1.15 -32.31 -5.70
N ARG A 110 -2.20 -32.66 -6.44
CA ARG A 110 -2.94 -31.70 -7.29
C ARG A 110 -3.50 -30.52 -6.50
N SER A 111 -4.09 -30.76 -5.34
CA SER A 111 -4.64 -29.67 -4.50
C SER A 111 -3.58 -28.69 -4.00
N VAL A 112 -2.34 -29.15 -3.80
CA VAL A 112 -1.21 -28.28 -3.42
C VAL A 112 -0.76 -27.44 -4.60
N LEU A 113 -0.65 -28.05 -5.79
CA LEU A 113 -0.30 -27.35 -7.03
C LEU A 113 -1.35 -26.29 -7.40
N GLU A 114 -2.64 -26.59 -7.25
CA GLU A 114 -3.72 -25.63 -7.48
C GLU A 114 -3.62 -24.42 -6.54
N ARG A 115 -3.34 -24.64 -5.24
CA ARG A 115 -3.13 -23.55 -4.29
C ARG A 115 -1.88 -22.73 -4.61
N ALA A 116 -0.82 -23.38 -5.11
CA ALA A 116 0.39 -22.70 -5.57
C ALA A 116 0.08 -21.76 -6.74
N ALA A 117 -0.69 -22.24 -7.73
CA ALA A 117 -1.09 -21.48 -8.89
C ALA A 117 -1.94 -20.26 -8.50
N VAL A 118 -2.88 -20.42 -7.57
CA VAL A 118 -3.69 -19.29 -7.04
C VAL A 118 -2.81 -18.25 -6.34
N ALA A 119 -1.83 -18.69 -5.54
CA ALA A 119 -0.92 -17.77 -4.87
C ALA A 119 -0.03 -17.00 -5.87
N ALA A 120 0.49 -17.68 -6.89
CA ALA A 120 1.31 -17.07 -7.94
C ALA A 120 0.52 -16.04 -8.76
N ALA A 121 -0.69 -16.40 -9.21
CA ALA A 121 -1.56 -15.49 -9.96
C ALA A 121 -1.87 -14.20 -9.18
N ARG A 122 -2.07 -14.31 -7.86
CA ARG A 122 -2.35 -13.16 -7.00
C ARG A 122 -1.14 -12.25 -6.79
N VAL A 123 0.07 -12.82 -6.80
CA VAL A 123 1.32 -12.04 -6.77
C VAL A 123 1.50 -11.29 -8.09
N GLU A 124 1.25 -11.94 -9.23
CA GLU A 124 1.34 -11.31 -10.56
C GLU A 124 0.33 -10.17 -10.73
N GLU A 125 -0.93 -10.39 -10.37
CA GLU A 125 -1.98 -9.35 -10.41
C GLU A 125 -1.57 -8.10 -9.61
N LEU A 126 -1.03 -8.32 -8.41
CA LEU A 126 -0.59 -7.24 -7.55
C LEU A 126 0.65 -6.53 -8.11
N ALA A 127 1.61 -7.28 -8.67
CA ALA A 127 2.79 -6.72 -9.31
C ALA A 127 2.43 -5.83 -10.51
N GLU A 128 1.46 -6.23 -11.34
CA GLU A 128 1.01 -5.41 -12.47
C GLU A 128 0.22 -4.16 -12.04
N LYS A 129 -0.64 -4.30 -11.03
CA LYS A 129 -1.42 -3.19 -10.46
C LYS A 129 -0.51 -2.05 -9.98
N TYR A 130 0.61 -2.38 -9.33
CA TYR A 130 1.58 -1.41 -8.83
C TYR A 130 2.69 -1.05 -9.84
N ARG A 131 2.78 -1.72 -10.99
CA ARG A 131 3.66 -1.30 -12.10
C ARG A 131 3.02 -0.19 -12.94
N THR A 132 1.69 -0.19 -13.03
CA THR A 132 0.91 0.72 -13.89
C THR A 132 0.29 1.90 -13.13
N SER A 133 0.30 1.86 -11.79
CA SER A 133 -0.07 2.98 -10.90
C SER A 133 1.13 3.85 -10.57
#